data_AF-F6LWC2-F1
#
_entry.id   AF-F6LWC2-F1
#
_cell.length_a   1.000
_cell.length_b   1.000
_cell.length_c   1.000
_cell.angle_alpha   90.00
_cell.angle_beta   90.00
_cell.angle_gamma   90.00
#
_symmetry.space_group_name_H-M   'P 1'
#
loop_
_entity.id
_entity.type
_entity.pdbx_description
1 polymer ?
#
loop_
_entity_poly.entity_id
_entity_poly.type
_entity_poly.pdbx_seq_one_letter_code
_entity_poly.pdbx_strand_id
1 'polypeptide(L)'
;MSSVRYEQREEPSMVNGFGNTEEKVEIDNGKSEVEEPATWWNKLRKVISPFVMSFGFRVFGVVLIIVDFVLVIVDLSVTDKSSGATTAISSISLAISFFFLIDIILHIFVEGFSQYFSSKLNIFDAAIVIVTLLVTLVYAFTDFSGATNIPRMVNFLRTLRIIILVRILRLASQKRQLEKVTRRMVSENKRRYQKDGFDLDLTHVTDRIIAMSFPSSGKQSFYRNPIQEVARFLDSKHKDHYKIYNLCSEKGYDPKYFHYRVERVFIDDHNVPVLEDMLTFIASVRAWMAEDPQNVIAIHCKGGKGRTGTMVCTYLVDSDQFESAVESLDYFGERRTDTSVSTKFQGVETPSQSRYVAYYEVLKNKFNRQLPPEKQLRIRSIRIHSIQGVGRSNGTDLKVQITMKKEVIFQCICETQENCKLFFDAGNNSVVISLEGCPVISGDIKIRFESSTNLPKGYDDCAFYFWFNTSFTENSRLYLSKNELDNPHKEKSGKIYKEDFAVELNFES
;
A
#
# COMPACT_ATOMS: atom_id res chain seq x y z
N MET A 1 34.80 7.42 -15.27
CA MET A 1 33.84 6.67 -14.43
C MET A 1 32.67 6.31 -15.34
N SER A 2 31.88 5.29 -15.01
CA SER A 2 30.71 4.87 -15.77
C SER A 2 29.47 5.40 -15.06
N SER A 3 28.51 5.95 -15.82
CA SER A 3 27.19 6.35 -15.34
C SER A 3 26.68 5.32 -14.35
N VAL A 4 26.26 5.74 -13.15
CA VAL A 4 25.68 4.86 -12.14
C VAL A 4 24.37 4.30 -12.71
N ARG A 5 24.46 3.12 -13.31
CA ARG A 5 23.32 2.37 -13.85
C ARG A 5 22.83 1.43 -12.77
N TYR A 6 21.52 1.43 -12.56
CA TYR A 6 20.88 0.42 -11.72
C TYR A 6 20.49 -0.75 -12.63
N GLU A 7 21.24 -1.84 -12.58
CA GLU A 7 20.84 -3.10 -13.21
C GLU A 7 20.01 -3.89 -12.20
N GLN A 8 18.70 -4.05 -12.49
CA GLN A 8 17.83 -4.94 -11.73
C GLN A 8 18.22 -6.38 -12.08
N ARG A 9 18.57 -7.19 -11.07
CA ARG A 9 18.91 -8.61 -11.29
C ARG A 9 17.65 -9.35 -11.75
N GLU A 10 17.73 -10.10 -12.84
CA GLU A 10 16.75 -11.15 -13.17
C GLU A 10 16.76 -12.23 -12.06
N GLU A 11 15.65 -12.94 -11.90
CA GLU A 11 15.34 -13.87 -10.79
C GLU A 11 16.55 -14.66 -10.26
N PRO A 12 16.71 -14.82 -8.93
CA PRO A 12 17.85 -15.52 -8.38
C PRO A 12 17.81 -17.00 -8.78
N SER A 13 18.81 -17.42 -9.57
CA SER A 13 19.15 -18.83 -9.69
C SER A 13 19.68 -19.33 -8.34
N MET A 14 19.20 -20.51 -7.91
CA MET A 14 19.63 -21.14 -6.67
C MET A 14 21.15 -21.39 -6.70
N VAL A 15 21.90 -20.60 -5.93
CA VAL A 15 23.33 -20.86 -5.71
C VAL A 15 23.49 -21.58 -4.38
N ASN A 16 23.96 -22.82 -4.47
CA ASN A 16 24.31 -23.67 -3.33
C ASN A 16 25.53 -23.12 -2.58
N GLY A 17 25.36 -22.99 -1.26
CA GLY A 17 26.33 -23.32 -0.21
C GLY A 17 27.73 -22.74 -0.28
N PHE A 18 28.02 -21.77 0.60
CA PHE A 18 29.31 -21.71 1.28
C PHE A 18 29.06 -21.62 2.78
N GLY A 19 29.63 -22.58 3.51
CA GLY A 19 29.61 -22.62 4.96
C GLY A 19 30.66 -21.69 5.54
N ASN A 20 30.22 -20.82 6.43
CA ASN A 20 31.00 -20.35 7.57
C ASN A 20 30.04 -20.14 8.74
N THR A 21 30.50 -20.55 9.92
CA THR A 21 29.76 -20.56 11.17
C THR A 21 29.58 -19.12 11.68
N GLU A 22 28.66 -18.37 11.09
CA GLU A 22 28.16 -17.12 11.68
C GLU A 22 27.09 -17.47 12.72
N GLU A 23 27.21 -16.92 13.93
CA GLU A 23 26.11 -16.90 14.88
C GLU A 23 24.88 -16.35 14.17
N LYS A 24 23.88 -17.20 13.93
CA LYS A 24 22.61 -16.78 13.33
C LYS A 24 21.92 -15.85 14.32
N VAL A 25 22.10 -14.55 14.15
CA VAL A 25 21.30 -13.53 14.83
C VAL A 25 19.87 -13.67 14.31
N GLU A 26 19.00 -14.21 15.16
CA GLU A 26 17.59 -14.44 14.84
C GLU A 26 16.80 -13.14 15.02
N ILE A 27 16.55 -12.46 13.89
CA ILE A 27 15.82 -11.19 13.85
C ILE A 27 14.33 -11.47 14.09
N ASP A 28 13.70 -10.73 15.01
CA ASP A 28 12.28 -10.90 15.36
C ASP A 28 11.39 -10.70 14.12
N ASN A 29 10.91 -11.82 13.57
CA ASN A 29 10.06 -11.83 12.39
C ASN A 29 8.61 -11.40 12.69
N GLY A 30 8.29 -11.12 13.96
CA GLY A 30 6.99 -10.64 14.43
C GLY A 30 5.89 -11.70 14.43
N LYS A 31 6.20 -12.99 14.22
CA LYS A 31 5.25 -14.11 14.31
C LYS A 31 5.55 -14.97 15.53
N SER A 32 4.51 -15.52 16.17
CA SER A 32 4.66 -16.56 17.20
C SER A 32 4.92 -17.91 16.54
N GLU A 33 5.87 -18.69 17.05
CA GLU A 33 6.30 -20.02 16.53
C GLU A 33 5.25 -21.14 16.60
N VAL A 34 4.00 -20.84 16.97
CA VAL A 34 2.95 -21.85 17.09
C VAL A 34 2.32 -22.10 15.71
N GLU A 35 2.99 -22.91 14.88
CA GLU A 35 2.35 -23.49 13.70
C GLU A 35 1.45 -24.67 14.11
N GLU A 36 0.14 -24.44 14.15
CA GLU A 36 -0.82 -25.54 14.30
C GLU A 36 -0.76 -26.50 13.10
N PRO A 37 -0.87 -27.83 13.30
CA PRO A 37 -0.74 -28.80 12.23
C PRO A 37 -1.77 -28.58 11.11
N ALA A 38 -1.30 -28.67 9.86
CA ALA A 38 -2.08 -28.39 8.66
C ALA A 38 -3.07 -29.52 8.32
N THR A 39 -4.21 -29.56 9.01
CA THR A 39 -5.36 -30.39 8.61
C THR A 39 -6.09 -29.81 7.40
N TRP A 40 -6.79 -30.65 6.62
CA TRP A 40 -7.64 -30.20 5.51
C TRP A 40 -8.69 -29.17 5.96
N TRP A 41 -9.25 -29.37 7.17
CA TRP A 41 -10.13 -28.42 7.85
C TRP A 41 -9.47 -27.04 8.05
N ASN A 42 -8.20 -27.00 8.46
CA ASN A 42 -7.44 -25.76 8.61
C ASN A 42 -7.16 -25.07 7.27
N LYS A 43 -6.91 -25.83 6.19
CA LYS A 43 -6.78 -25.27 4.83
C LYS A 43 -8.08 -24.64 4.35
N LEU A 44 -9.21 -25.34 4.50
CA LEU A 44 -10.52 -24.84 4.10
C LEU A 44 -10.94 -23.59 4.91
N ARG A 45 -10.70 -23.60 6.23
CA ARG A 45 -10.92 -22.44 7.11
C ARG A 45 -10.09 -21.23 6.68
N LYS A 46 -8.83 -21.42 6.31
CA LYS A 46 -7.95 -20.35 5.80
C LYS A 46 -8.44 -19.76 4.47
N VAL A 47 -9.08 -20.54 3.61
CA VAL A 47 -9.65 -20.06 2.33
C VAL A 47 -10.95 -19.28 2.54
N ILE A 48 -11.82 -19.75 3.45
CA ILE A 48 -13.14 -19.15 3.69
C ILE A 48 -13.06 -17.93 4.60
N SER A 49 -12.12 -17.91 5.55
CA SER A 49 -12.00 -16.84 6.54
C SER A 49 -11.88 -15.42 5.94
N PRO A 50 -11.05 -15.16 4.90
CA PRO A 50 -10.97 -13.84 4.28
C PRO A 50 -12.30 -13.36 3.70
N PHE A 51 -13.09 -14.27 3.12
CA PHE A 51 -14.38 -13.95 2.52
C PHE A 51 -15.43 -13.59 3.57
N VAL A 52 -15.61 -14.44 4.58
CA VAL A 52 -16.59 -14.22 5.68
C VAL A 52 -16.24 -12.96 6.48
N MET A 53 -14.94 -12.67 6.63
CA MET A 53 -14.47 -11.49 7.33
C MET A 53 -14.37 -10.25 6.44
N SER A 54 -14.64 -10.36 5.14
CA SER A 54 -14.52 -9.25 4.19
C SER A 54 -15.49 -8.12 4.52
N PHE A 55 -15.07 -6.89 4.22
CA PHE A 55 -15.92 -5.71 4.38
C PHE A 55 -17.20 -5.82 3.54
N GLY A 56 -17.07 -6.32 2.30
CA GLY A 56 -18.19 -6.50 1.38
C GLY A 56 -19.26 -7.45 1.92
N PHE A 57 -18.86 -8.63 2.43
CA PHE A 57 -19.80 -9.62 2.97
C PHE A 57 -20.58 -9.07 4.18
N ARG A 58 -19.92 -8.30 5.06
CA ARG A 58 -20.58 -7.67 6.22
C ARG A 58 -21.51 -6.53 5.83
N VAL A 59 -21.10 -5.66 4.91
CA VAL A 59 -21.95 -4.59 4.38
C VAL A 59 -23.18 -5.18 3.70
N PHE A 60 -23.00 -6.25 2.92
CA PHE A 60 -24.10 -6.97 2.31
C PHE A 60 -25.09 -7.50 3.37
N GLY A 61 -24.59 -8.11 4.45
CA GLY A 61 -25.43 -8.51 5.58
C GLY A 61 -26.23 -7.35 6.20
N VAL A 62 -25.63 -6.17 6.37
CA VAL A 62 -26.32 -4.96 6.86
C VAL A 62 -27.40 -4.49 5.89
N VAL A 63 -27.11 -4.47 4.59
CA VAL A 63 -28.07 -4.11 3.55
C VAL A 63 -29.27 -5.06 3.60
N LEU A 64 -29.04 -6.37 3.76
CA LEU A 64 -30.13 -7.34 3.89
C LEU A 64 -30.97 -7.14 5.16
N ILE A 65 -30.38 -6.73 6.28
CA ILE A 65 -31.14 -6.36 7.50
C ILE A 65 -32.06 -5.17 7.20
N ILE A 66 -31.56 -4.16 6.50
CA ILE A 66 -32.34 -2.96 6.15
C ILE A 66 -33.47 -3.34 5.17
N VAL A 67 -33.16 -4.17 4.16
CA VAL A 67 -34.16 -4.65 3.20
C VAL A 67 -35.25 -5.45 3.91
N ASP A 68 -34.88 -6.38 4.78
CA ASP A 68 -35.85 -7.18 5.56
C ASP A 68 -36.73 -6.30 6.45
N PHE A 69 -36.14 -5.29 7.12
CA PHE A 69 -36.88 -4.32 7.91
C PHE A 69 -37.88 -3.51 7.06
N VAL A 70 -37.48 -3.06 5.87
CA VAL A 70 -38.37 -2.35 4.94
C VAL A 70 -39.48 -3.28 4.46
N LEU A 71 -39.18 -4.54 4.14
CA LEU A 71 -40.19 -5.53 3.74
C LEU A 71 -41.23 -5.75 4.84
N VAL A 72 -40.81 -5.78 6.12
CA VAL A 72 -41.72 -5.86 7.26
C VAL A 72 -42.61 -4.62 7.36
N ILE A 73 -42.06 -3.42 7.18
CA ILE A 73 -42.86 -2.18 7.20
C ILE A 73 -43.88 -2.16 6.06
N VAL A 74 -43.47 -2.50 4.84
CA VAL A 74 -44.35 -2.59 3.67
C VAL A 74 -45.44 -3.65 3.91
N ASP A 75 -45.07 -4.77 4.50
CA ASP A 75 -46.03 -5.82 4.84
C ASP A 75 -47.06 -5.38 5.88
N LEU A 76 -46.67 -4.56 6.85
CA LEU A 76 -47.58 -4.03 7.89
C LEU A 76 -48.42 -2.84 7.42
N SER A 77 -47.95 -2.06 6.44
CA SER A 77 -48.58 -0.78 6.05
C SER A 77 -49.59 -0.92 4.91
N VAL A 78 -49.49 -1.97 4.09
CA VAL A 78 -50.36 -2.16 2.92
C VAL A 78 -51.41 -3.23 3.23
N THR A 79 -52.66 -2.78 3.38
CA THR A 79 -53.83 -3.60 3.78
C THR A 79 -54.40 -4.45 2.64
N ASP A 80 -54.39 -3.94 1.40
CA ASP A 80 -54.91 -4.63 0.21
C ASP A 80 -53.78 -5.06 -0.72
N LYS A 81 -53.11 -6.17 -0.39
CA LYS A 81 -52.09 -6.77 -1.26
C LYS A 81 -52.69 -7.78 -2.21
N SER A 82 -52.30 -7.72 -3.49
CA SER A 82 -52.55 -8.82 -4.41
C SER A 82 -51.87 -10.10 -3.91
N SER A 83 -52.47 -11.25 -4.19
CA SER A 83 -51.92 -12.56 -3.80
C SER A 83 -50.47 -12.74 -4.27
N GLY A 84 -50.14 -12.26 -5.47
CA GLY A 84 -48.77 -12.28 -6.01
C GLY A 84 -47.75 -11.45 -5.22
N ALA A 85 -48.14 -10.26 -4.74
CA ALA A 85 -47.24 -9.40 -3.95
C ALA A 85 -46.90 -10.03 -2.58
N THR A 86 -47.89 -10.63 -1.92
CA THR A 86 -47.71 -11.32 -0.63
C THR A 86 -46.77 -12.53 -0.77
N THR A 87 -46.92 -13.31 -1.84
CA THR A 87 -46.04 -14.45 -2.13
C THR A 87 -44.61 -13.99 -2.42
N ALA A 88 -44.42 -12.91 -3.20
CA ALA A 88 -43.10 -12.37 -3.50
C ALA A 88 -42.36 -11.87 -2.24
N ILE A 89 -43.04 -11.11 -1.38
CA ILE A 89 -42.46 -10.61 -0.11
C ILE A 89 -42.04 -11.78 0.79
N SER A 90 -42.87 -12.84 0.86
CA SER A 90 -42.60 -14.03 1.67
C SER A 90 -41.37 -14.81 1.16
N SER A 91 -41.28 -15.00 -0.16
CA SER A 91 -40.12 -15.67 -0.79
C SER A 91 -38.81 -14.90 -0.57
N ILE A 92 -38.83 -13.57 -0.69
CA ILE A 92 -37.65 -12.73 -0.45
C ILE A 92 -37.25 -12.79 1.03
N SER A 93 -38.21 -12.69 1.95
CA SER A 93 -37.97 -12.80 3.40
C SER A 93 -37.35 -14.15 3.78
N LEU A 94 -37.82 -15.23 3.15
CA LEU A 94 -37.31 -16.59 3.36
C LEU A 94 -35.86 -16.72 2.85
N ALA A 95 -35.56 -16.17 1.66
CA ALA A 95 -34.21 -16.14 1.13
C ALA A 95 -33.23 -15.38 2.04
N ILE A 96 -33.65 -14.22 2.58
CA ILE A 96 -32.85 -13.45 3.53
C ILE A 96 -32.60 -14.24 4.83
N SER A 97 -33.62 -14.93 5.34
CA SER A 97 -33.50 -15.78 6.54
C SER A 97 -32.50 -16.92 6.35
N PHE A 98 -32.52 -17.57 5.18
CA PHE A 98 -31.54 -18.61 4.84
C PHE A 98 -30.12 -18.05 4.70
N PHE A 99 -29.96 -16.87 4.11
CA PHE A 99 -28.66 -16.20 4.06
C PHE A 99 -28.09 -15.98 5.47
N PHE A 100 -28.91 -15.53 6.42
CA PHE A 100 -28.46 -15.32 7.80
C PHE A 100 -28.15 -16.61 8.56
N LEU A 101 -28.88 -17.70 8.28
CA LEU A 101 -28.53 -19.02 8.78
C LEU A 101 -27.14 -19.45 8.28
N ILE A 102 -26.90 -19.31 6.98
CA ILE A 102 -25.61 -19.64 6.35
C ILE A 102 -24.50 -18.77 6.93
N ASP A 103 -24.73 -17.46 7.09
CA ASP A 103 -23.80 -16.52 7.70
C ASP A 103 -23.36 -16.95 9.13
N ILE A 104 -24.31 -17.38 9.97
CA ILE A 104 -24.00 -17.91 11.30
C ILE A 104 -23.18 -19.20 11.22
N ILE A 105 -23.55 -20.13 10.34
CA ILE A 105 -22.82 -21.39 10.15
C ILE A 105 -21.38 -21.11 9.72
N LEU A 106 -21.18 -20.20 8.76
CA LEU A 106 -19.87 -19.77 8.30
C LEU A 106 -19.05 -19.12 9.42
N HIS A 107 -19.66 -18.30 10.27
CA HIS A 107 -18.97 -17.71 11.42
C HIS A 107 -18.62 -18.73 12.51
N ILE A 108 -19.51 -19.69 12.81
CA ILE A 108 -19.20 -20.79 13.73
C ILE A 108 -18.04 -21.62 13.19
N PHE A 109 -18.01 -21.85 11.88
CA PHE A 109 -16.91 -22.55 11.20
C PHE A 109 -15.59 -21.78 11.25
N VAL A 110 -15.62 -20.46 11.02
CA VAL A 110 -14.42 -19.60 10.96
C VAL A 110 -13.91 -19.21 12.35
N GLU A 111 -14.77 -18.93 13.32
CA GLU A 111 -14.38 -18.54 14.69
C GLU A 111 -14.14 -19.76 15.59
N GLY A 112 -14.80 -20.88 15.31
CA GLY A 112 -14.81 -22.09 16.14
C GLY A 112 -15.99 -22.10 17.10
N PHE A 113 -16.59 -23.27 17.33
CA PHE A 113 -17.84 -23.42 18.09
C PHE A 113 -17.78 -22.82 19.49
N SER A 114 -16.77 -23.19 20.29
CA SER A 114 -16.62 -22.69 21.67
C SER A 114 -16.40 -21.18 21.73
N GLN A 115 -15.60 -20.63 20.80
CA GLN A 115 -15.29 -19.21 20.75
C GLN A 115 -16.51 -18.37 20.36
N TYR A 116 -17.28 -18.86 19.37
CA TYR A 116 -18.48 -18.19 18.88
C TYR A 116 -19.52 -18.03 19.99
N PHE A 117 -19.82 -19.12 20.70
CA PHE A 117 -20.83 -19.15 21.77
C PHE A 117 -20.33 -18.61 23.12
N SER A 118 -19.07 -18.18 23.23
CA SER A 118 -18.59 -17.47 24.42
C SER A 118 -19.15 -16.04 24.53
N SER A 119 -19.57 -15.45 23.40
CA SER A 119 -20.16 -14.11 23.36
C SER A 119 -21.69 -14.17 23.55
N LYS A 120 -22.19 -13.51 24.59
CA LYS A 120 -23.65 -13.39 24.86
C LYS A 120 -24.43 -12.82 23.66
N LEU A 121 -23.84 -11.86 22.93
CA LEU A 121 -24.47 -11.25 21.75
C LEU A 121 -24.51 -12.20 20.55
N ASN A 122 -23.50 -13.07 20.38
CA ASN A 122 -23.50 -14.09 19.33
C ASN A 122 -24.54 -15.19 19.62
N ILE A 123 -24.69 -15.60 20.89
CA ILE A 123 -25.75 -16.52 21.31
C ILE A 123 -27.13 -15.92 20.98
N PHE A 124 -27.35 -14.66 21.37
CA PHE A 124 -28.61 -13.98 21.14
C PHE A 124 -28.93 -13.85 19.65
N ASP A 125 -27.95 -13.46 18.83
CA ASP A 125 -28.08 -13.37 17.37
C ASP A 125 -28.44 -14.71 16.74
N ALA A 126 -27.77 -15.80 17.14
CA ALA A 126 -28.06 -17.13 16.64
C ALA A 126 -29.48 -17.58 17.00
N ALA A 127 -29.91 -17.32 18.24
CA ALA A 127 -31.27 -17.61 18.69
C ALA A 127 -32.31 -16.81 17.88
N ILE A 128 -32.07 -15.52 17.66
CA ILE A 128 -32.96 -14.68 16.84
C ILE A 128 -33.09 -15.27 15.44
N VAL A 129 -31.99 -15.55 14.74
CA VAL A 129 -32.04 -16.03 13.35
C VAL A 129 -32.80 -17.35 13.27
N ILE A 130 -32.55 -18.28 14.20
CA ILE A 130 -33.27 -19.58 14.25
C ILE A 130 -34.76 -19.35 14.47
N VAL A 131 -35.14 -18.55 15.47
CA VAL A 131 -36.55 -18.25 15.77
C VAL A 131 -37.23 -17.59 14.58
N THR A 132 -36.59 -16.59 13.96
CA THR A 132 -37.15 -15.88 12.79
C THR A 132 -37.28 -16.78 11.56
N LEU A 133 -36.36 -17.72 11.36
CA LEU A 133 -36.44 -18.70 10.29
C LEU A 133 -37.59 -19.67 10.52
N LEU A 134 -37.74 -20.20 11.74
CA LEU A 134 -38.85 -21.11 12.09
C LEU A 134 -40.20 -20.42 11.90
N VAL A 135 -40.35 -19.19 12.37
CA VAL A 135 -41.56 -18.38 12.17
C VAL A 135 -41.85 -18.18 10.69
N THR A 136 -40.82 -17.90 9.89
CA THR A 136 -40.97 -17.66 8.45
C THR A 136 -41.30 -18.96 7.68
N LEU A 137 -40.74 -20.10 8.09
CA LEU A 137 -41.07 -21.41 7.54
C LEU A 137 -42.51 -21.81 7.85
N VAL A 138 -42.94 -21.65 9.11
CA VAL A 138 -44.33 -21.93 9.50
C VAL A 138 -45.31 -21.09 8.68
N TYR A 139 -45.02 -19.81 8.43
CA TYR A 139 -45.88 -18.97 7.60
C TYR A 139 -45.86 -19.35 6.11
N ALA A 140 -44.70 -19.70 5.55
CA ALA A 140 -44.56 -20.05 4.15
C ALA A 140 -45.27 -21.37 3.78
N PHE A 141 -45.46 -22.27 4.75
CA PHE A 141 -45.94 -23.64 4.52
C PHE A 141 -47.25 -24.00 5.22
N THR A 142 -47.87 -23.11 6.00
CA THR A 142 -49.13 -23.40 6.73
C THR A 142 -50.28 -22.49 6.29
N ASP A 143 -51.33 -23.07 5.69
CA ASP A 143 -52.58 -22.36 5.38
C ASP A 143 -53.45 -22.23 6.64
N PHE A 144 -53.45 -21.06 7.24
CA PHE A 144 -54.20 -20.75 8.46
C PHE A 144 -55.65 -20.32 8.18
N SER A 145 -56.38 -21.07 7.37
CA SER A 145 -57.74 -20.73 6.91
C SER A 145 -58.86 -20.90 7.97
N GLY A 146 -58.55 -21.31 9.21
CA GLY A 146 -59.58 -21.80 10.14
C GLY A 146 -59.53 -21.40 11.62
N ALA A 147 -58.61 -20.55 12.10
CA ALA A 147 -58.59 -20.20 13.54
C ALA A 147 -58.64 -18.70 13.84
N THR A 148 -59.62 -18.33 14.65
CA THR A 148 -60.09 -16.96 14.94
C THR A 148 -59.11 -16.12 15.79
N ASN A 149 -58.10 -16.73 16.40
CA ASN A 149 -57.04 -16.04 17.17
C ASN A 149 -55.72 -15.87 16.40
N ILE A 150 -55.63 -16.42 15.19
CA ILE A 150 -54.41 -16.40 14.36
C ILE A 150 -54.03 -14.98 13.90
N PRO A 151 -54.94 -14.06 13.54
CA PRO A 151 -54.55 -12.73 13.04
C PRO A 151 -53.73 -11.91 14.05
N ARG A 152 -54.05 -12.01 15.35
CA ARG A 152 -53.30 -11.32 16.42
C ARG A 152 -51.92 -11.93 16.65
N MET A 153 -51.82 -13.26 16.63
CA MET A 153 -50.54 -13.97 16.74
C MET A 153 -49.63 -13.70 15.53
N VAL A 154 -50.21 -13.66 14.32
CA VAL A 154 -49.50 -13.34 13.08
C VAL A 154 -48.93 -11.93 13.11
N ASN A 155 -49.71 -10.95 13.55
CA ASN A 155 -49.21 -9.58 13.70
C ASN A 155 -48.10 -9.47 14.76
N PHE A 156 -48.22 -10.18 15.87
CA PHE A 156 -47.16 -10.25 16.89
C PHE A 156 -45.86 -10.87 16.33
N LEU A 157 -45.96 -12.01 15.64
CA LEU A 157 -44.82 -12.69 15.02
C LEU A 157 -44.18 -11.86 13.89
N ARG A 158 -44.96 -11.05 13.16
CA ARG A 158 -44.45 -10.08 12.18
C ARG A 158 -43.64 -8.97 12.84
N THR A 159 -44.11 -8.44 13.97
CA THR A 159 -43.36 -7.42 14.72
C THR A 159 -42.09 -7.95 15.39
N LEU A 160 -42.05 -9.25 15.70
CA LEU A 160 -40.85 -9.92 16.23
C LEU A 160 -39.64 -9.83 15.26
N ARG A 161 -39.87 -9.62 13.96
CA ARG A 161 -38.79 -9.42 12.98
C ARG A 161 -37.99 -8.14 13.21
N ILE A 162 -38.54 -7.13 13.90
CA ILE A 162 -37.79 -5.93 14.31
C ILE A 162 -36.59 -6.30 15.20
N ILE A 163 -36.63 -7.44 15.90
CA ILE A 163 -35.52 -7.95 16.70
C ILE A 163 -34.29 -8.29 15.83
N ILE A 164 -34.44 -8.49 14.51
CA ILE A 164 -33.31 -8.63 13.58
C ILE A 164 -32.44 -7.36 13.57
N LEU A 165 -32.96 -6.19 13.96
CA LEU A 165 -32.14 -4.99 14.17
C LEU A 165 -31.13 -5.15 15.32
N VAL A 166 -31.35 -6.07 16.27
CA VAL A 166 -30.34 -6.41 17.30
C VAL A 166 -29.08 -7.00 16.67
N ARG A 167 -29.15 -7.59 15.47
CA ARG A 167 -27.96 -8.01 14.72
C ARG A 167 -27.01 -6.85 14.40
N ILE A 168 -27.55 -5.62 14.25
CA ILE A 168 -26.74 -4.40 14.10
C ILE A 168 -25.89 -4.17 15.37
N LEU A 169 -26.42 -4.48 16.56
CA LEU A 169 -25.68 -4.39 17.82
C LEU A 169 -24.55 -5.44 17.90
N ARG A 170 -24.78 -6.67 17.40
CA ARG A 170 -23.72 -7.68 17.25
C ARG A 170 -22.62 -7.17 16.31
N LEU A 171 -22.97 -6.64 15.15
CA LEU A 171 -22.02 -6.07 14.18
C LEU A 171 -21.22 -4.91 14.79
N ALA A 172 -21.88 -4.03 15.55
CA ALA A 172 -21.24 -2.94 16.28
C ALA A 172 -20.24 -3.48 17.33
N SER A 173 -20.59 -4.58 18.02
CA SER A 173 -19.68 -5.25 18.96
C SER A 173 -18.46 -5.89 18.28
N GLN A 174 -18.60 -6.29 17.01
CA GLN A 174 -17.52 -6.85 16.18
C GLN A 174 -16.64 -5.79 15.49
N LYS A 175 -16.81 -4.50 15.81
CA LYS A 175 -16.02 -3.39 15.26
C LYS A 175 -14.51 -3.63 15.33
N ARG A 176 -14.00 -4.18 16.44
CA ARG A 176 -12.57 -4.49 16.61
C ARG A 176 -12.05 -5.50 15.60
N GLN A 177 -12.85 -6.50 15.24
CA GLN A 177 -12.47 -7.48 14.23
C GLN A 177 -12.48 -6.85 12.83
N LEU A 178 -13.43 -5.95 12.56
CA LEU A 178 -13.49 -5.23 11.29
C LEU A 178 -12.24 -4.35 11.11
N GLU A 179 -11.85 -3.60 12.14
CA GLU A 179 -10.62 -2.81 12.13
C GLU A 179 -9.38 -3.67 11.80
N LYS A 180 -9.24 -4.83 12.44
CA LYS A 180 -8.12 -5.75 12.17
C LYS A 180 -8.10 -6.20 10.71
N VAL A 181 -9.25 -6.61 10.17
CA VAL A 181 -9.36 -7.09 8.79
C VAL A 181 -9.09 -5.97 7.80
N THR A 182 -9.63 -4.77 8.03
CA THR A 182 -9.37 -3.60 7.19
C THR A 182 -7.89 -3.22 7.21
N ARG A 183 -7.23 -3.23 8.37
CA ARG A 183 -5.77 -2.99 8.47
C ARG A 183 -4.96 -4.03 7.68
N ARG A 184 -5.34 -5.32 7.75
CA ARG A 184 -4.69 -6.40 7.01
C ARG A 184 -4.86 -6.25 5.49
N MET A 185 -6.05 -5.87 5.03
CA MET A 185 -6.30 -5.60 3.61
C MET A 185 -5.45 -4.42 3.11
N VAL A 186 -5.36 -3.33 3.87
CA VAL A 186 -4.56 -2.15 3.49
C VAL A 186 -3.05 -2.43 3.52
N SER A 187 -2.59 -3.34 4.38
CA SER A 187 -1.19 -3.76 4.38
C SER A 187 -0.83 -4.74 3.27
N GLU A 188 -1.79 -5.33 2.57
CA GLU A 188 -1.54 -6.37 1.57
C GLU A 188 -0.67 -7.51 2.17
N ASN A 189 0.37 -7.97 1.44
CA ASN A 189 1.36 -8.96 1.88
C ASN A 189 2.62 -8.32 2.49
N LYS A 190 2.51 -7.14 3.09
CA LYS A 190 3.60 -6.58 3.91
C LYS A 190 3.78 -7.39 5.19
N ARG A 191 5.02 -7.62 5.60
CA ARG A 191 5.32 -8.30 6.87
C ARG A 191 4.79 -7.47 8.04
N ARG A 192 3.85 -8.03 8.79
CA ARG A 192 3.22 -7.40 9.96
C ARG A 192 3.81 -7.96 11.24
N TYR A 193 3.91 -7.13 12.26
CA TYR A 193 4.23 -7.56 13.62
C TYR A 193 2.95 -8.03 14.33
N GLN A 194 2.88 -9.33 14.64
CA GLN A 194 1.72 -10.04 15.19
C GLN A 194 2.08 -10.87 16.43
N LYS A 195 2.88 -10.30 17.33
CA LYS A 195 3.38 -10.93 18.56
C LYS A 195 3.04 -10.06 19.78
N ASP A 196 3.00 -10.64 20.97
CA ASP A 196 2.80 -9.94 22.26
C ASP A 196 1.57 -9.02 22.33
N GLY A 197 0.48 -9.42 21.68
CA GLY A 197 -0.77 -8.65 21.65
C GLY A 197 -0.76 -7.44 20.72
N PHE A 198 0.25 -7.30 19.86
CA PHE A 198 0.30 -6.29 18.81
C PHE A 198 -0.14 -6.88 17.46
N ASP A 199 -0.75 -6.06 16.60
CA ASP A 199 -1.01 -6.37 15.18
C ASP A 199 -0.77 -5.08 14.39
N LEU A 200 0.50 -4.82 14.05
CA LEU A 200 0.96 -3.58 13.44
C LEU A 200 1.60 -3.84 12.08
N ASP A 201 1.34 -2.95 11.14
CA ASP A 201 2.11 -2.89 9.88
C ASP A 201 3.47 -2.27 10.18
N LEU A 202 4.36 -3.11 10.73
CA LEU A 202 5.65 -2.80 11.30
C LEU A 202 6.56 -4.02 11.07
N THR A 203 7.80 -3.77 10.66
CA THR A 203 8.80 -4.80 10.36
C THR A 203 10.12 -4.39 10.98
N HIS A 204 10.73 -5.28 11.76
CA HIS A 204 12.16 -5.18 12.07
C HIS A 204 12.92 -5.54 10.80
N VAL A 205 13.52 -4.53 10.17
CA VAL A 205 14.42 -4.74 9.02
C VAL A 205 15.71 -5.38 9.55
N THR A 206 16.24 -4.81 10.63
CA THR A 206 17.27 -5.38 11.51
C THR A 206 16.80 -5.24 12.96
N ASP A 207 17.59 -5.70 13.93
CA ASP A 207 17.24 -5.57 15.35
C ASP A 207 17.06 -4.11 15.80
N ARG A 208 17.80 -3.18 15.18
CA ARG A 208 17.81 -1.76 15.54
C ARG A 208 17.15 -0.84 14.51
N ILE A 209 16.64 -1.38 13.40
CA ILE A 209 16.01 -0.60 12.32
C ILE A 209 14.60 -1.13 12.07
N ILE A 210 13.60 -0.29 12.34
CA ILE A 210 12.19 -0.60 12.14
C ILE A 210 11.65 0.17 10.94
N ALA A 211 11.00 -0.54 10.02
CA ALA A 211 10.19 0.05 8.96
C ALA A 211 8.71 -0.14 9.25
N MET A 212 7.91 0.92 9.21
CA MET A 212 6.47 0.83 9.50
C MET A 212 5.62 1.72 8.61
N SER A 213 4.31 1.46 8.60
CA SER A 213 3.33 2.36 7.99
C SER A 213 2.95 3.51 8.93
N PHE A 214 2.39 4.58 8.36
CA PHE A 214 2.03 5.80 9.06
C PHE A 214 1.19 5.54 10.35
N PRO A 215 1.64 6.02 11.52
CA PRO A 215 0.87 5.98 12.76
C PRO A 215 -0.25 7.03 12.70
N SER A 216 -1.49 6.57 12.77
CA SER A 216 -2.66 7.40 12.49
C SER A 216 -3.58 7.56 13.71
N SER A 217 -4.30 8.68 13.73
CA SER A 217 -5.34 9.01 14.69
C SER A 217 -6.71 9.15 14.02
N GLY A 218 -7.76 9.31 14.82
CA GLY A 218 -9.13 9.54 14.33
C GLY A 218 -9.64 8.40 13.44
N LYS A 219 -10.33 8.73 12.34
CA LYS A 219 -10.92 7.74 11.42
C LYS A 219 -9.87 6.89 10.68
N GLN A 220 -8.65 7.40 10.50
CA GLN A 220 -7.61 6.68 9.76
C GLN A 220 -7.03 5.50 10.53
N SER A 221 -7.14 5.47 11.87
CA SER A 221 -6.70 4.34 12.70
C SER A 221 -7.57 3.09 12.50
N PHE A 222 -8.74 3.24 11.87
CA PHE A 222 -9.60 2.11 11.51
C PHE A 222 -8.92 1.17 10.49
N TYR A 223 -8.09 1.72 9.61
CA TYR A 223 -7.47 0.97 8.50
C TYR A 223 -5.94 1.10 8.44
N ARG A 224 -5.31 1.86 9.34
CA ARG A 224 -3.86 1.98 9.52
C ARG A 224 -3.47 1.72 10.99
N ASN A 225 -2.18 1.74 11.27
CA ASN A 225 -1.62 1.58 12.61
C ASN A 225 -2.18 2.69 13.55
N PRO A 226 -2.91 2.34 14.62
CA PRO A 226 -3.30 3.33 15.63
C PRO A 226 -2.05 3.90 16.31
N ILE A 227 -1.92 5.23 16.35
CA ILE A 227 -0.73 5.90 16.91
C ILE A 227 -0.48 5.51 18.37
N GLN A 228 -1.52 5.32 19.17
CA GLN A 228 -1.40 4.87 20.56
C GLN A 228 -0.84 3.45 20.66
N GLU A 229 -1.17 2.55 19.74
CA GLU A 229 -0.62 1.19 19.73
C GLU A 229 0.84 1.17 19.28
N VAL A 230 1.22 2.05 18.35
CA VAL A 230 2.63 2.23 17.95
C VAL A 230 3.45 2.80 19.11
N ALA A 231 2.94 3.81 19.81
CA ALA A 231 3.58 4.35 21.01
C ALA A 231 3.71 3.28 22.10
N ARG A 232 2.63 2.52 22.38
CA ARG A 232 2.65 1.39 23.32
C ARG A 232 3.69 0.35 22.94
N PHE A 233 3.81 0.02 21.66
CA PHE A 233 4.81 -0.91 21.15
C PHE A 233 6.22 -0.42 21.45
N LEU A 234 6.56 0.78 20.99
CA LEU A 234 7.90 1.36 21.14
C LEU A 234 8.26 1.59 22.62
N ASP A 235 7.33 2.07 23.44
CA ASP A 235 7.57 2.26 24.88
C ASP A 235 7.71 0.93 25.64
N SER A 236 7.07 -0.15 25.18
CA SER A 236 7.19 -1.47 25.80
C SER A 236 8.45 -2.23 25.39
N LYS A 237 8.92 -2.05 24.14
CA LYS A 237 10.03 -2.81 23.55
C LYS A 237 11.36 -2.07 23.55
N HIS A 238 11.32 -0.74 23.46
CA HIS A 238 12.49 0.11 23.25
C HIS A 238 12.44 1.36 24.13
N LYS A 239 11.94 1.22 25.36
CA LYS A 239 11.71 2.34 26.27
C LYS A 239 12.90 3.30 26.31
N ASP A 240 12.67 4.57 25.99
CA ASP A 240 13.67 5.64 25.93
C ASP A 240 14.82 5.49 24.92
N HIS A 241 14.86 4.36 24.20
CA HIS A 241 15.87 4.01 23.20
C HIS A 241 15.32 4.01 21.76
N TYR A 242 14.28 4.79 21.46
CA TYR A 242 13.79 4.93 20.07
C TYR A 242 13.70 6.38 19.60
N LYS A 243 14.03 6.60 18.32
CA LYS A 243 13.77 7.83 17.57
C LYS A 243 12.98 7.53 16.29
N ILE A 244 12.00 8.39 15.99
CA ILE A 244 11.10 8.20 14.84
C ILE A 244 11.45 9.19 13.73
N TYR A 245 11.49 8.69 12.50
CA TYR A 245 11.65 9.50 11.30
C TYR A 245 10.37 9.43 10.45
N ASN A 246 9.68 10.57 10.35
CA ASN A 246 8.49 10.73 9.52
C ASN A 246 8.87 11.32 8.15
N LEU A 247 8.76 10.50 7.10
CA LEU A 247 9.14 10.87 5.74
C LEU A 247 8.00 11.53 4.93
N CYS A 248 6.83 11.77 5.54
CA CYS A 248 5.68 12.34 4.85
C CYS A 248 5.80 13.87 4.73
N SER A 249 5.82 14.37 3.50
CA SER A 249 5.59 15.80 3.24
C SER A 249 4.16 16.19 3.57
N GLU A 250 3.21 15.30 3.26
CA GLU A 250 1.78 15.56 3.28
C GLU A 250 1.14 15.45 4.67
N LYS A 251 1.81 14.82 5.62
CA LYS A 251 1.21 14.41 6.91
C LYS A 251 2.16 14.50 8.09
N GLY A 252 1.62 14.97 9.21
CA GLY A 252 2.23 14.90 10.53
C GLY A 252 1.25 14.41 11.59
N TYR A 253 1.72 14.35 12.82
CA TYR A 253 0.96 14.04 14.02
C TYR A 253 1.63 14.75 15.21
N ASP A 254 0.95 14.81 16.35
CA ASP A 254 1.52 15.40 17.57
C ASP A 254 2.74 14.56 18.03
N PRO A 255 3.96 15.13 18.05
CA PRO A 255 5.15 14.39 18.45
C PRO A 255 5.15 14.00 19.94
N LYS A 256 4.24 14.56 20.76
CA LYS A 256 4.08 14.19 22.16
C LYS A 256 3.77 12.71 22.38
N TYR A 257 3.11 12.04 21.42
CA TYR A 257 2.87 10.59 21.48
C TYR A 257 4.17 9.77 21.59
N PHE A 258 5.29 10.36 21.17
CA PHE A 258 6.59 9.70 21.07
C PHE A 258 7.67 10.48 21.83
N HIS A 259 7.26 11.17 22.92
CA HIS A 259 8.16 11.91 23.82
C HIS A 259 9.05 12.92 23.09
N TYR A 260 8.52 13.54 22.02
CA TYR A 260 9.23 14.51 21.17
C TYR A 260 10.48 13.94 20.45
N ARG A 261 10.68 12.61 20.42
CA ARG A 261 11.73 11.93 19.66
C ARG A 261 11.32 11.67 18.21
N VAL A 262 10.84 12.71 17.52
CA VAL A 262 10.36 12.63 16.14
C VAL A 262 11.06 13.66 15.27
N GLU A 263 11.68 13.21 14.19
CA GLU A 263 12.28 14.04 13.15
C GLU A 263 11.50 13.90 11.83
N ARG A 264 11.43 14.96 11.04
CA ARG A 264 10.68 14.97 9.77
C ARG A 264 11.61 15.19 8.59
N VAL A 265 11.43 14.40 7.54
CA VAL A 265 12.05 14.60 6.24
C VAL A 265 10.92 14.70 5.21
N PHE A 266 10.85 15.79 4.45
CA PHE A 266 9.67 16.10 3.63
C PHE A 266 9.80 15.51 2.23
N ILE A 267 9.41 14.24 2.08
CA ILE A 267 9.47 13.51 0.81
C ILE A 267 8.06 13.29 0.27
N ASP A 268 7.80 13.76 -0.96
CA ASP A 268 6.50 13.57 -1.62
C ASP A 268 6.25 12.09 -1.96
N ASP A 269 4.97 11.68 -1.97
CA ASP A 269 4.60 10.29 -2.24
C ASP A 269 5.13 9.86 -3.63
N HIS A 270 5.78 8.70 -3.68
CA HIS A 270 6.46 8.14 -4.87
C HIS A 270 7.64 8.95 -5.43
N ASN A 271 8.11 9.98 -4.74
CA ASN A 271 9.27 10.78 -5.13
C ASN A 271 10.50 10.44 -4.26
N VAL A 272 11.58 11.19 -4.45
CA VAL A 272 12.86 11.08 -3.75
C VAL A 272 13.12 12.33 -2.88
N PRO A 273 13.90 12.20 -1.79
CA PRO A 273 14.47 13.38 -1.12
C PRO A 273 15.53 14.04 -2.02
N VAL A 274 15.85 15.31 -1.77
CA VAL A 274 17.08 15.89 -2.32
C VAL A 274 18.30 15.28 -1.62
N LEU A 275 19.46 15.24 -2.27
CA LEU A 275 20.65 14.58 -1.70
C LEU A 275 21.12 15.22 -0.39
N GLU A 276 20.94 16.53 -0.24
CA GLU A 276 21.27 17.25 1.00
C GLU A 276 20.39 16.79 2.18
N ASP A 277 19.09 16.56 1.94
CA ASP A 277 18.17 16.01 2.94
C ASP A 277 18.57 14.58 3.32
N MET A 278 19.07 13.78 2.37
CA MET A 278 19.60 12.44 2.66
C MET A 278 20.81 12.50 3.59
N LEU A 279 21.78 13.36 3.29
CA LEU A 279 22.96 13.54 4.14
C LEU A 279 22.58 14.01 5.54
N THR A 280 21.65 14.96 5.65
CA THR A 280 21.15 15.47 6.93
C THR A 280 20.47 14.37 7.75
N PHE A 281 19.58 13.60 7.11
CA PHE A 281 18.94 12.45 7.73
C PHE A 281 19.97 11.44 8.25
N ILE A 282 20.95 11.06 7.42
CA ILE A 282 21.93 10.05 7.82
C ILE A 282 22.84 10.55 8.95
N ALA A 283 23.24 11.83 8.93
CA ALA A 283 23.99 12.41 10.04
C ALA A 283 23.18 12.36 11.36
N SER A 284 21.88 12.66 11.31
CA SER A 284 20.99 12.54 12.46
C SER A 284 20.86 11.10 12.96
N VAL A 285 20.68 10.13 12.04
CA VAL A 285 20.60 8.71 12.41
C VAL A 285 21.91 8.24 13.05
N ARG A 286 23.07 8.57 12.46
CA ARG A 286 24.37 8.20 13.03
C ARG A 286 24.56 8.75 14.44
N ALA A 287 24.23 10.03 14.65
CA ALA A 287 24.35 10.65 15.96
C ALA A 287 23.51 9.89 17.00
N TRP A 288 22.23 9.65 16.69
CA TRP A 288 21.34 8.88 17.56
C TRP A 288 21.83 7.46 17.83
N MET A 289 22.27 6.75 16.80
CA MET A 289 22.68 5.35 16.91
C MET A 289 24.01 5.17 17.66
N ALA A 290 24.85 6.21 17.68
CA ALA A 290 26.13 6.24 18.40
C ALA A 290 25.98 6.59 19.90
N GLU A 291 24.87 7.22 20.30
CA GLU A 291 24.63 7.58 21.71
C GLU A 291 24.48 6.36 22.62
N ASP A 292 23.83 5.28 22.14
CA ASP A 292 23.63 4.06 22.91
C ASP A 292 23.49 2.83 21.99
N PRO A 293 24.13 1.68 22.28
CA PRO A 293 23.99 0.45 21.49
C PRO A 293 22.56 -0.14 21.48
N GLN A 294 21.71 0.23 22.45
CA GLN A 294 20.29 -0.16 22.48
C GLN A 294 19.40 0.74 21.63
N ASN A 295 19.91 1.89 21.18
CA ASN A 295 19.11 2.83 20.40
C ASN A 295 18.64 2.21 19.08
N VAL A 296 17.36 2.37 18.81
CA VAL A 296 16.68 1.94 17.58
C VAL A 296 16.10 3.13 16.84
N ILE A 297 15.95 2.99 15.53
CA ILE A 297 15.23 3.95 14.69
C ILE A 297 13.97 3.33 14.12
N ALA A 298 12.88 4.08 14.13
CA ALA A 298 11.64 3.70 13.45
C ALA A 298 11.35 4.68 12.32
N ILE A 299 11.49 4.21 11.08
CA ILE A 299 11.33 5.01 9.87
C ILE A 299 9.98 4.67 9.24
N HIS A 300 9.19 5.70 8.92
CA HIS A 300 7.90 5.49 8.29
C HIS A 300 7.58 6.56 7.25
N CYS A 301 6.68 6.18 6.35
CA CYS A 301 5.98 7.08 5.45
C CYS A 301 4.50 6.68 5.44
N LYS A 302 3.74 7.06 4.42
CA LYS A 302 2.38 6.58 4.25
C LYS A 302 2.34 5.04 4.16
N GLY A 303 3.01 4.43 3.18
CA GLY A 303 2.93 2.99 2.94
C GLY A 303 3.90 2.14 3.77
N GLY A 304 4.99 2.73 4.27
CA GLY A 304 6.15 1.99 4.78
C GLY A 304 6.85 1.16 3.70
N LYS A 305 6.87 1.65 2.45
CA LYS A 305 7.45 1.00 1.26
C LYS A 305 8.50 1.92 0.63
N GLY A 306 8.33 2.41 -0.61
CA GLY A 306 9.20 3.33 -1.36
C GLY A 306 10.07 4.28 -0.53
N ARG A 307 9.51 5.40 -0.05
CA ARG A 307 10.23 6.41 0.75
C ARG A 307 10.98 5.82 1.96
N THR A 308 10.33 4.91 2.69
CA THR A 308 10.92 4.25 3.87
C THR A 308 12.09 3.37 3.48
N GLY A 309 11.92 2.55 2.43
CA GLY A 309 12.96 1.69 1.88
C GLY A 309 14.16 2.50 1.40
N THR A 310 13.95 3.60 0.69
CA THR A 310 15.03 4.51 0.27
C THR A 310 15.91 4.91 1.45
N MET A 311 15.31 5.45 2.52
CA MET A 311 16.08 5.95 3.67
C MET A 311 16.68 4.82 4.52
N VAL A 312 15.97 3.69 4.66
CA VAL A 312 16.50 2.49 5.34
C VAL A 312 17.72 1.94 4.60
N CYS A 313 17.62 1.72 3.29
CA CYS A 313 18.70 1.19 2.46
C CYS A 313 19.90 2.13 2.46
N THR A 314 19.65 3.45 2.40
CA THR A 314 20.70 4.47 2.53
C THR A 314 21.49 4.32 3.83
N TYR A 315 20.82 4.08 4.97
CA TYR A 315 21.49 3.87 6.25
C TYR A 315 22.17 2.50 6.36
N LEU A 316 21.59 1.45 5.79
CA LEU A 316 22.22 0.13 5.69
C LEU A 316 23.55 0.21 4.95
N VAL A 317 23.60 0.98 3.85
CA VAL A 317 24.85 1.27 3.13
C VAL A 317 25.77 2.18 3.95
N ASP A 318 25.26 3.25 4.59
CA ASP A 318 26.10 4.19 5.37
C ASP A 318 26.82 3.53 6.55
N SER A 319 26.15 2.57 7.20
CA SER A 319 26.61 1.84 8.38
C SER A 319 27.39 0.57 8.07
N ASP A 320 27.81 0.38 6.81
CA ASP A 320 28.61 -0.77 6.35
C ASP A 320 27.96 -2.14 6.61
N GLN A 321 26.64 -2.19 6.82
CA GLN A 321 25.90 -3.47 6.91
C GLN A 321 25.71 -4.10 5.52
N PHE A 322 25.76 -3.29 4.48
CA PHE A 322 25.74 -3.71 3.07
C PHE A 322 26.76 -2.90 2.29
N GLU A 323 27.51 -3.58 1.42
CA GLU A 323 28.53 -2.94 0.59
C GLU A 323 27.93 -2.22 -0.61
N SER A 324 26.80 -2.72 -1.13
CA SER A 324 26.15 -2.18 -2.34
C SER A 324 24.71 -1.70 -2.11
N ALA A 325 24.31 -0.67 -2.88
CA ALA A 325 22.93 -0.20 -2.88
C ALA A 325 21.95 -1.31 -3.32
N VAL A 326 22.32 -2.10 -4.33
CA VAL A 326 21.47 -3.17 -4.89
C VAL A 326 21.14 -4.22 -3.84
N GLU A 327 22.14 -4.75 -3.15
CA GLU A 327 21.92 -5.78 -2.12
C GLU A 327 21.07 -5.25 -0.96
N SER A 328 21.27 -3.97 -0.57
CA SER A 328 20.45 -3.36 0.49
C SER A 328 18.98 -3.21 0.08
N LEU A 329 18.71 -2.90 -1.19
CA LEU A 329 17.36 -2.76 -1.76
C LEU A 329 16.65 -4.12 -1.83
N ASP A 330 17.36 -5.15 -2.30
CA ASP A 330 16.86 -6.53 -2.38
C ASP A 330 16.53 -7.05 -0.97
N TYR A 331 17.47 -6.90 -0.04
CA TYR A 331 17.28 -7.27 1.36
C TYR A 331 16.06 -6.57 1.98
N PHE A 332 15.92 -5.25 1.80
CA PHE A 332 14.76 -4.53 2.32
C PHE A 332 13.46 -5.06 1.71
N GLY A 333 13.45 -5.34 0.40
CA GLY A 333 12.33 -5.94 -0.30
C GLY A 333 11.91 -7.29 0.29
N GLU A 334 12.86 -8.19 0.51
CA GLU A 334 12.64 -9.51 1.12
C GLU A 334 12.13 -9.40 2.56
N ARG A 335 12.71 -8.51 3.37
CA ARG A 335 12.27 -8.31 4.76
C ARG A 335 10.88 -7.71 4.83
N ARG A 336 10.56 -6.77 3.95
CA ARG A 336 9.28 -6.07 3.94
C ARG A 336 8.14 -6.92 3.36
N THR A 337 8.46 -7.86 2.48
CA THR A 337 7.49 -8.72 1.80
C THR A 337 7.28 -10.04 2.56
N ASP A 338 6.03 -10.43 2.76
CA ASP A 338 5.67 -11.78 3.23
C ASP A 338 5.25 -12.63 2.04
N THR A 339 6.20 -13.40 1.49
CA THR A 339 5.99 -14.26 0.32
C THR A 339 5.05 -15.43 0.60
N SER A 340 4.78 -15.76 1.87
CA SER A 340 3.77 -16.76 2.23
C SER A 340 2.34 -16.29 1.96
N VAL A 341 2.11 -14.98 1.82
CA VAL A 341 0.80 -14.38 1.57
C VAL A 341 0.60 -14.03 0.09
N SER A 342 1.63 -13.50 -0.58
CA SER A 342 1.61 -13.17 -2.01
C SER A 342 3.03 -12.95 -2.52
N THR A 343 3.24 -13.16 -3.83
CA THR A 343 4.50 -12.86 -4.54
C THR A 343 4.68 -11.38 -4.88
N LYS A 344 3.69 -10.52 -4.60
CA LYS A 344 3.77 -9.08 -4.90
C LYS A 344 4.90 -8.41 -4.11
N PHE A 345 5.87 -7.81 -4.80
CA PHE A 345 6.98 -7.10 -4.18
C PHE A 345 6.52 -5.87 -3.37
N GLN A 346 7.07 -5.70 -2.15
CA GLN A 346 6.71 -4.63 -1.20
C GLN A 346 7.89 -3.71 -0.81
N GLY A 347 9.01 -3.79 -1.53
CA GLY A 347 10.22 -2.98 -1.29
C GLY A 347 10.15 -1.55 -1.82
N VAL A 348 11.29 -1.05 -2.32
CA VAL A 348 11.36 0.28 -2.96
C VAL A 348 10.55 0.28 -4.26
N GLU A 349 9.80 1.36 -4.51
CA GLU A 349 8.72 1.33 -5.50
C GLU A 349 9.06 1.97 -6.83
N THR A 350 10.02 2.90 -6.88
CA THR A 350 10.34 3.64 -8.11
C THR A 350 11.84 3.56 -8.45
N PRO A 351 12.21 3.45 -9.73
CA PRO A 351 13.61 3.49 -10.15
C PRO A 351 14.36 4.73 -9.69
N SER A 352 13.71 5.89 -9.64
CA SER A 352 14.33 7.10 -9.06
C SER A 352 14.72 6.92 -7.60
N GLN A 353 13.90 6.24 -6.79
CA GLN A 353 14.24 5.93 -5.40
C GLN A 353 15.48 5.03 -5.31
N SER A 354 15.55 3.96 -6.12
CA SER A 354 16.74 3.08 -6.16
C SER A 354 17.99 3.84 -6.63
N ARG A 355 17.85 4.70 -7.65
CA ARG A 355 18.94 5.55 -8.16
C ARG A 355 19.52 6.45 -7.07
N TYR A 356 18.69 7.01 -6.19
CA TYR A 356 19.16 7.89 -5.12
C TYR A 356 19.87 7.13 -4.00
N VAL A 357 19.53 5.86 -3.74
CA VAL A 357 20.34 4.99 -2.86
C VAL A 357 21.72 4.76 -3.48
N ALA A 358 21.78 4.49 -4.79
CA ALA A 358 23.05 4.33 -5.51
C ALA A 358 23.87 5.63 -5.57
N TYR A 359 23.23 6.80 -5.68
CA TYR A 359 23.92 8.08 -5.53
C TYR A 359 24.54 8.21 -4.14
N TYR A 360 23.81 7.87 -3.09
CA TYR A 360 24.34 7.93 -1.73
C TYR A 360 25.52 6.98 -1.51
N GLU A 361 25.47 5.75 -2.05
CA GLU A 361 26.61 4.83 -2.05
C GLU A 361 27.87 5.49 -2.62
N VAL A 362 27.74 6.21 -3.74
CA VAL A 362 28.84 6.99 -4.31
C VAL A 362 29.26 8.15 -3.41
N LEU A 363 28.33 8.86 -2.76
CA LEU A 363 28.66 9.91 -1.79
C LEU A 363 29.52 9.36 -0.65
N LYS A 364 29.12 8.23 -0.08
CA LYS A 364 29.85 7.54 0.98
C LYS A 364 31.25 7.12 0.51
N ASN A 365 31.33 6.39 -0.61
CA ASN A 365 32.55 5.72 -1.03
C ASN A 365 33.57 6.66 -1.71
N LYS A 366 33.11 7.71 -2.40
CA LYS A 366 34.00 8.58 -3.19
C LYS A 366 34.09 10.02 -2.68
N PHE A 367 33.05 10.51 -2.03
CA PHE A 367 32.95 11.90 -1.58
C PHE A 367 32.96 12.05 -0.06
N ASN A 368 33.32 11.00 0.68
CA ASN A 368 33.36 11.00 2.15
C ASN A 368 32.08 11.58 2.77
N ARG A 369 30.92 11.20 2.22
CA ARG A 369 29.58 11.65 2.65
C ARG A 369 29.40 13.17 2.56
N GLN A 370 29.97 13.78 1.52
CA GLN A 370 29.75 15.16 1.13
C GLN A 370 29.11 15.23 -0.25
N LEU A 371 28.44 16.33 -0.55
CA LEU A 371 27.92 16.55 -1.90
C LEU A 371 29.08 16.64 -2.90
N PRO A 372 28.93 16.05 -4.10
CA PRO A 372 29.90 16.23 -5.17
C PRO A 372 29.93 17.70 -5.62
N PRO A 373 31.00 18.13 -6.31
CA PRO A 373 31.04 19.44 -6.94
C PRO A 373 29.82 19.68 -7.83
N GLU A 374 29.20 20.85 -7.66
CA GLU A 374 28.01 21.24 -8.40
C GLU A 374 28.30 21.25 -9.91
N LYS A 375 27.48 20.55 -10.69
CA LYS A 375 27.57 20.53 -12.15
C LYS A 375 26.40 21.30 -12.76
N GLN A 376 26.72 22.42 -13.40
CA GLN A 376 25.74 23.19 -14.17
C GLN A 376 25.60 22.59 -15.56
N LEU A 377 24.38 22.30 -15.98
CA LEU A 377 24.07 21.72 -17.28
C LEU A 377 22.93 22.48 -17.95
N ARG A 378 22.83 22.44 -19.27
CA ARG A 378 21.63 22.85 -20.00
C ARG A 378 21.17 21.68 -20.86
N ILE A 379 19.88 21.31 -20.77
CA ILE A 379 19.34 20.23 -21.62
C ILE A 379 19.11 20.80 -23.02
N ARG A 380 19.83 20.27 -24.00
CA ARG A 380 19.70 20.64 -25.41
C ARG A 380 18.54 19.89 -26.06
N SER A 381 18.47 18.58 -25.83
CA SER A 381 17.41 17.75 -26.41
C SER A 381 17.10 16.52 -25.58
N ILE A 382 15.87 16.04 -25.76
CA ILE A 382 15.35 14.80 -25.18
C ILE A 382 15.03 13.87 -26.34
N ARG A 383 15.69 12.72 -26.41
CA ARG A 383 15.35 11.65 -27.35
C ARG A 383 14.54 10.58 -26.62
N ILE A 384 13.42 10.17 -27.22
CA ILE A 384 12.60 9.05 -26.74
C ILE A 384 12.70 7.94 -27.78
N HIS A 385 13.23 6.80 -27.36
CA HIS A 385 13.37 5.59 -28.16
C HIS A 385 12.08 4.76 -28.09
N SER A 386 11.78 4.06 -29.17
CA SER A 386 10.66 3.14 -29.31
C SER A 386 9.30 3.75 -29.00
N ILE A 387 9.06 4.91 -29.63
CA ILE A 387 7.86 5.73 -29.45
C ILE A 387 6.59 5.12 -30.07
N GLN A 388 6.71 4.23 -31.06
CA GLN A 388 5.54 3.64 -31.72
C GLN A 388 4.69 2.81 -30.74
N GLY A 389 3.41 3.16 -30.62
CA GLY A 389 2.47 2.61 -29.65
C GLY A 389 2.28 3.47 -28.40
N VAL A 390 3.16 4.45 -28.17
CA VAL A 390 3.06 5.41 -27.06
C VAL A 390 2.31 6.66 -27.53
N GLY A 391 1.13 6.92 -26.96
CA GLY A 391 0.34 8.10 -27.29
C GLY A 391 -0.04 8.13 -28.77
N ARG A 392 0.30 9.23 -29.47
CA ARG A 392 0.11 9.34 -30.93
C ARG A 392 1.24 8.69 -31.74
N SER A 393 2.16 7.97 -31.11
CA SER A 393 3.31 7.28 -31.73
C SER A 393 4.35 8.20 -32.40
N ASN A 394 4.22 9.51 -32.26
CA ASN A 394 5.09 10.50 -32.88
C ASN A 394 5.50 11.63 -31.91
N GLY A 395 5.14 11.51 -30.63
CA GLY A 395 5.47 12.47 -29.58
C GLY A 395 4.71 13.80 -29.62
N THR A 396 3.84 14.04 -30.61
CA THR A 396 3.09 15.32 -30.72
C THR A 396 2.16 15.56 -29.53
N ASP A 397 1.67 14.51 -28.89
CA ASP A 397 0.81 14.61 -27.71
C ASP A 397 1.56 14.93 -26.42
N LEU A 398 2.89 14.95 -26.43
CA LEU A 398 3.69 15.09 -25.22
C LEU A 398 3.84 16.55 -24.77
N LYS A 399 3.86 16.72 -23.45
CA LYS A 399 4.24 17.94 -22.76
C LYS A 399 5.29 17.59 -21.72
N VAL A 400 6.41 18.31 -21.71
CA VAL A 400 7.54 18.06 -20.80
C VAL A 400 7.61 19.18 -19.78
N GLN A 401 7.78 18.83 -18.51
CA GLN A 401 8.04 19.78 -17.43
C GLN A 401 9.35 19.41 -16.73
N ILE A 402 10.19 20.42 -16.48
CA ILE A 402 11.44 20.30 -15.73
C ILE A 402 11.25 21.05 -14.41
N THR A 403 11.51 20.35 -13.32
CA THR A 403 11.36 20.86 -11.96
C THR A 403 12.69 20.77 -11.22
N MET A 404 13.06 21.86 -10.57
CA MET A 404 14.26 22.01 -9.74
C MET A 404 13.85 22.75 -8.47
N LYS A 405 14.32 22.30 -7.29
CA LYS A 405 13.97 22.93 -6.00
C LYS A 405 12.46 23.10 -5.77
N LYS A 406 11.67 22.11 -6.21
CA LYS A 406 10.19 22.07 -6.12
C LYS A 406 9.46 23.13 -6.98
N GLU A 407 10.14 23.83 -7.87
CA GLU A 407 9.55 24.79 -8.81
C GLU A 407 9.67 24.28 -10.24
N VAL A 408 8.60 24.43 -11.04
CA VAL A 408 8.64 24.17 -12.48
C VAL A 408 9.42 25.31 -13.14
N ILE A 409 10.66 25.05 -13.52
CA ILE A 409 11.57 26.04 -14.10
C ILE A 409 11.49 26.10 -15.62
N PHE A 410 10.95 25.06 -16.25
CA PHE A 410 10.79 24.99 -17.70
C PHE A 410 9.65 24.05 -18.10
N GLN A 411 8.99 24.39 -19.20
CA GLN A 411 7.94 23.58 -19.81
C GLN A 411 7.99 23.73 -21.33
N CYS A 412 7.77 22.64 -22.05
CA CYS A 412 7.51 22.67 -23.48
C CYS A 412 6.29 21.83 -23.86
N ILE A 413 5.62 22.20 -24.95
CA ILE A 413 4.45 21.50 -25.49
C ILE A 413 4.75 21.09 -26.93
N CYS A 414 4.79 19.79 -27.20
CA CYS A 414 5.21 19.27 -28.49
C CYS A 414 4.17 19.50 -29.61
N GLU A 415 2.88 19.57 -29.27
CA GLU A 415 1.78 19.80 -30.24
C GLU A 415 1.87 21.20 -30.87
N THR A 416 2.06 22.22 -30.05
CA THR A 416 2.18 23.62 -30.47
C THR A 416 3.63 24.04 -30.77
N GLN A 417 4.60 23.18 -30.47
CA GLN A 417 6.03 23.48 -30.50
C GLN A 417 6.40 24.70 -29.64
N GLU A 418 5.70 24.86 -28.51
CA GLU A 418 6.04 25.88 -27.52
C GLU A 418 7.33 25.47 -26.79
N ASN A 419 8.34 26.35 -26.80
CA ASN A 419 9.67 26.15 -26.20
C ASN A 419 10.39 24.86 -26.66
N CYS A 420 10.02 24.29 -27.81
CA CYS A 420 10.70 23.12 -28.36
C CYS A 420 10.48 22.96 -29.86
N LYS A 421 11.35 22.19 -30.51
CA LYS A 421 11.15 21.64 -31.87
C LYS A 421 11.10 20.11 -31.80
N LEU A 422 10.04 19.54 -32.34
CA LEU A 422 9.82 18.09 -32.35
C LEU A 422 10.26 17.52 -33.71
N PHE A 423 11.11 16.50 -33.67
CA PHE A 423 11.54 15.74 -34.83
C PHE A 423 11.19 14.27 -34.65
N PHE A 424 10.39 13.71 -35.56
CA PHE A 424 10.07 12.29 -35.58
C PHE A 424 10.98 11.56 -36.57
N ASP A 425 11.76 10.62 -36.06
CA ASP A 425 12.63 9.75 -36.84
C ASP A 425 11.95 8.39 -36.99
N ALA A 426 11.16 8.26 -38.05
CA ALA A 426 10.42 7.03 -38.36
C ALA A 426 11.34 5.83 -38.61
N GLY A 427 12.54 6.06 -39.17
CA GLY A 427 13.50 4.99 -39.47
C GLY A 427 14.07 4.34 -38.22
N ASN A 428 14.36 5.16 -37.20
CA ASN A 428 14.88 4.68 -35.91
C ASN A 428 13.80 4.52 -34.83
N ASN A 429 12.51 4.63 -35.19
CA ASN A 429 11.38 4.57 -34.26
C ASN A 429 11.60 5.47 -33.02
N SER A 430 12.01 6.72 -33.22
CA SER A 430 12.33 7.63 -32.12
C SER A 430 11.82 9.03 -32.37
N VAL A 431 11.63 9.80 -31.29
CA VAL A 431 11.41 11.25 -31.37
C VAL A 431 12.54 11.99 -30.69
N VAL A 432 12.86 13.17 -31.21
CA VAL A 432 13.77 14.12 -30.59
C VAL A 432 13.03 15.43 -30.34
N ILE A 433 12.98 15.82 -29.06
CA ILE A 433 12.43 17.09 -28.61
C ILE A 433 13.64 18.00 -28.34
N SER A 434 13.95 18.89 -29.28
CA SER A 434 14.98 19.93 -29.09
C SER A 434 14.38 21.05 -28.26
N LEU A 435 14.97 21.37 -27.11
CA LEU A 435 14.43 22.39 -26.22
C LEU A 435 14.92 23.79 -26.63
N GLU A 436 14.04 24.78 -26.58
CA GLU A 436 14.36 26.18 -26.86
C GLU A 436 14.25 26.99 -25.57
N GLY A 437 15.32 27.70 -25.20
CA GLY A 437 15.32 28.53 -23.99
C GLY A 437 15.35 27.75 -22.66
N CYS A 438 15.73 26.47 -22.66
CA CYS A 438 15.90 25.71 -21.42
C CYS A 438 16.91 26.41 -20.50
N PRO A 439 16.59 26.68 -19.23
CA PRO A 439 17.54 27.31 -18.29
C PRO A 439 18.68 26.35 -17.93
N VAL A 440 19.72 26.92 -17.32
CA VAL A 440 20.77 26.13 -16.66
C VAL A 440 20.18 25.46 -15.43
N ILE A 441 20.46 24.17 -15.27
CA ILE A 441 20.00 23.32 -14.18
C ILE A 441 21.18 22.82 -13.36
N SER A 442 20.95 22.63 -12.06
CA SER A 442 21.92 21.97 -11.18
C SER A 442 21.28 21.31 -9.97
N GLY A 443 21.94 20.28 -9.44
CA GLY A 443 21.46 19.48 -8.32
C GLY A 443 20.41 18.47 -8.74
N ASP A 444 19.40 18.27 -7.89
CA ASP A 444 18.33 17.29 -8.08
C ASP A 444 17.23 17.81 -9.02
N ILE A 445 17.06 17.12 -10.14
CA ILE A 445 16.18 17.53 -11.24
C ILE A 445 15.14 16.45 -11.49
N LYS A 446 13.88 16.87 -11.58
CA LYS A 446 12.76 16.03 -12.01
C LYS A 446 12.36 16.40 -13.43
N ILE A 447 12.14 15.40 -14.27
CA ILE A 447 11.53 15.58 -15.59
C ILE A 447 10.24 14.77 -15.65
N ARG A 448 9.12 15.43 -15.94
CA ARG A 448 7.78 14.83 -16.05
C ARG A 448 7.28 14.92 -17.48
N PHE A 449 6.67 13.84 -17.96
CA PHE A 449 6.03 13.74 -19.27
C PHE A 449 4.52 13.56 -19.10
N GLU A 450 3.78 14.56 -19.54
CA GLU A 450 2.32 14.54 -19.67
C GLU A 450 1.94 14.23 -21.13
N SER A 451 0.74 13.71 -21.34
CA SER A 451 0.20 13.47 -22.68
C SER A 451 -1.21 14.05 -22.78
N SER A 452 -1.53 14.67 -23.93
CA SER A 452 -2.89 15.12 -24.26
C SER A 452 -3.83 13.98 -24.67
N THR A 453 -3.31 12.76 -24.83
CA THR A 453 -4.11 11.55 -25.08
C THR A 453 -4.46 10.82 -23.77
N ASN A 454 -5.29 9.79 -23.89
CA ASN A 454 -5.67 8.92 -22.76
C ASN A 454 -4.57 7.91 -22.39
N LEU A 455 -3.30 8.30 -22.43
CA LEU A 455 -2.23 7.47 -21.88
C LEU A 455 -2.47 7.23 -20.38
N PRO A 456 -2.37 5.99 -19.89
CA PRO A 456 -2.57 5.70 -18.48
C PRO A 456 -1.61 6.50 -17.61
N LYS A 457 -2.18 7.29 -16.70
CA LYS A 457 -1.40 8.02 -15.70
C LYS A 457 -1.00 7.10 -14.56
N GLY A 458 0.28 7.14 -14.20
CA GLY A 458 0.83 6.38 -13.10
C GLY A 458 0.95 7.21 -11.82
N TYR A 459 2.06 7.04 -11.12
CA TYR A 459 2.45 7.93 -10.04
C TYR A 459 2.72 9.34 -10.58
N ASP A 460 2.58 10.33 -9.70
CA ASP A 460 2.79 11.74 -10.01
C ASP A 460 1.82 12.34 -11.06
N ASP A 461 0.67 11.68 -11.27
CA ASP A 461 -0.41 12.04 -12.21
C ASP A 461 0.06 12.35 -13.64
N CYS A 462 1.09 11.64 -14.11
CA CYS A 462 1.66 11.81 -15.44
C CYS A 462 1.87 10.46 -16.14
N ALA A 463 2.23 10.49 -17.43
CA ALA A 463 2.49 9.27 -18.20
C ALA A 463 3.74 8.56 -17.64
N PHE A 464 4.84 9.30 -17.54
CA PHE A 464 6.08 8.85 -16.90
C PHE A 464 6.93 10.05 -16.47
N TYR A 465 7.85 9.80 -15.55
CA TYR A 465 8.80 10.80 -15.06
C TYR A 465 10.08 10.13 -14.58
N PHE A 466 11.07 10.92 -14.20
CA PHE A 466 12.24 10.44 -13.48
C PHE A 466 12.94 11.59 -12.76
N TRP A 467 13.78 11.22 -11.79
CA TRP A 467 14.70 12.11 -11.10
C TRP A 467 16.15 11.74 -11.39
N PHE A 468 17.01 12.75 -11.52
CA PHE A 468 18.46 12.55 -11.57
C PHE A 468 19.15 13.71 -10.85
N ASN A 469 20.45 13.57 -10.56
CA ASN A 469 21.26 14.67 -10.06
C ASN A 469 22.34 15.04 -11.08
N THR A 470 22.46 16.32 -11.40
CA THR A 470 23.37 16.79 -12.48
C THR A 470 24.83 16.41 -12.23
N SER A 471 25.25 16.32 -10.97
CA SER A 471 26.63 16.01 -10.58
C SER A 471 27.06 14.58 -10.92
N PHE A 472 26.10 13.68 -11.15
CA PHE A 472 26.34 12.29 -11.53
C PHE A 472 26.18 12.03 -13.03
N THR A 473 25.99 13.09 -13.81
CA THR A 473 25.87 13.00 -15.26
C THR A 473 27.24 13.02 -15.92
N GLU A 474 27.51 12.07 -16.82
CA GLU A 474 28.79 11.93 -17.52
C GLU A 474 28.63 12.20 -19.02
N ASN A 475 29.73 12.56 -19.71
CA ASN A 475 29.79 12.66 -21.18
C ASN A 475 28.68 13.51 -21.84
N SER A 476 28.19 14.54 -21.15
CA SER A 476 27.08 15.40 -21.61
C SER A 476 25.84 14.62 -22.07
N ARG A 477 25.60 13.43 -21.49
CA ARG A 477 24.48 12.55 -21.84
C ARG A 477 23.97 11.79 -20.63
N LEU A 478 22.65 11.61 -20.54
CA LEU A 478 22.00 10.70 -19.60
C LEU A 478 21.06 9.78 -20.39
N TYR A 479 21.29 8.48 -20.34
CA TYR A 479 20.41 7.47 -20.96
C TYR A 479 19.74 6.65 -19.87
N LEU A 480 18.41 6.54 -19.92
CA LEU A 480 17.60 5.77 -18.99
C LEU A 480 16.74 4.77 -19.78
N SER A 481 16.92 3.49 -19.51
CA SER A 481 16.07 2.43 -20.06
C SER A 481 14.66 2.45 -19.46
N LYS A 482 13.72 1.69 -20.04
CA LYS A 482 12.36 1.51 -19.53
C LYS A 482 12.31 1.21 -18.03
N ASN A 483 13.18 0.31 -17.56
CA ASN A 483 13.21 -0.12 -16.16
C ASN A 483 13.82 0.94 -15.22
N GLU A 484 14.42 1.98 -15.78
CA GLU A 484 14.96 3.13 -15.05
C GLU A 484 14.02 4.34 -15.03
N LEU A 485 12.81 4.23 -15.61
CA LEU A 485 11.82 5.29 -15.68
C LEU A 485 10.65 5.04 -14.73
N ASP A 486 10.19 6.08 -14.03
CA ASP A 486 9.08 5.98 -13.10
C ASP A 486 7.75 5.92 -13.87
N ASN A 487 6.97 4.86 -13.60
CA ASN A 487 5.78 4.35 -14.31
C ASN A 487 6.05 3.28 -15.38
N PRO A 488 6.98 3.46 -16.36
CA PRO A 488 7.30 2.42 -17.35
C PRO A 488 7.94 1.15 -16.77
N HIS A 489 8.64 1.23 -15.64
CA HIS A 489 9.19 0.04 -14.95
C HIS A 489 8.13 -0.97 -14.49
N LYS A 490 6.84 -0.59 -14.45
CA LYS A 490 5.79 -1.51 -13.99
C LYS A 490 5.45 -2.50 -15.10
N GLU A 491 5.42 -3.79 -14.79
CA GLU A 491 5.08 -4.87 -15.75
C GLU A 491 3.80 -4.60 -16.55
N LYS A 492 2.74 -4.12 -15.88
CA LYS A 492 1.45 -3.80 -16.50
C LYS A 492 1.52 -2.75 -17.63
N SER A 493 2.61 -1.98 -17.68
CA SER A 493 2.84 -0.94 -18.68
C SER A 493 3.54 -1.47 -19.95
N GLY A 494 3.99 -2.73 -19.96
CA GLY A 494 4.71 -3.34 -21.09
C GLY A 494 3.93 -3.43 -22.39
N LYS A 495 2.59 -3.28 -22.35
CA LYS A 495 1.74 -3.16 -23.55
C LYS A 495 1.88 -1.81 -24.26
N ILE A 496 2.37 -0.79 -23.56
CA ILE A 496 2.51 0.59 -24.05
C ILE A 496 4.00 0.89 -24.26
N TYR A 497 4.80 0.68 -23.22
CA TYR A 497 6.25 0.90 -23.25
C TYR A 497 6.94 -0.43 -23.55
N LYS A 498 7.47 -0.57 -24.77
CA LYS A 498 8.22 -1.74 -25.23
C LYS A 498 9.53 -1.91 -24.46
N GLU A 499 10.14 -3.08 -24.50
CA GLU A 499 11.38 -3.38 -23.74
C GLU A 499 12.56 -2.46 -24.11
N ASP A 500 12.63 -2.04 -25.37
CA ASP A 500 13.62 -1.11 -25.90
C ASP A 500 13.22 0.37 -25.76
N PHE A 501 12.11 0.67 -25.07
CA PHE A 501 11.74 2.04 -24.73
C PHE A 501 12.79 2.65 -23.81
N ALA A 502 13.24 3.86 -24.13
CA ALA A 502 14.23 4.58 -23.34
C ALA A 502 14.12 6.08 -23.54
N VAL A 503 14.63 6.84 -22.58
CA VAL A 503 14.73 8.29 -22.66
C VAL A 503 16.20 8.69 -22.50
N GLU A 504 16.62 9.57 -23.40
CA GLU A 504 17.97 10.11 -23.42
C GLU A 504 17.93 11.64 -23.35
N LEU A 505 18.69 12.21 -22.41
CA LEU A 505 18.98 13.63 -22.34
C LEU A 505 20.35 13.90 -22.94
N ASN A 506 20.43 14.88 -23.84
CA ASN A 506 21.67 15.43 -24.35
C ASN A 506 21.84 16.84 -23.78
N PHE A 507 22.99 17.09 -23.15
CA PHE A 507 23.30 18.37 -22.53
C PHE A 507 24.21 19.20 -23.45
N GLU A 508 24.15 20.52 -23.33
CA GLU A 508 25.15 21.39 -23.94
C GLU A 508 26.52 21.15 -23.31
N SER A 509 27.55 21.11 -24.16
CA SER A 509 28.95 20.93 -23.76
C SER A 509 29.56 22.18 -23.14
#